data_AF-A0A937WS28-F1
#
_entry.id   AF-A0A937WS28-F1
#
_cell.length_a   1.000
_cell.length_b   1.000
_cell.length_c   1.000
_cell.angle_alpha   90.00
_cell.angle_beta   90.00
_cell.angle_gamma   90.00
#
_symmetry.space_group_name_H-M   'P 1'
#
loop_
_entity.id
_entity.type
_entity.pdbx_description
1 polymer ?
#
loop_
_entity_poly.entity_id
_entity_poly.type
_entity_poly.pdbx_seq_one_letter_code
_entity_poly.pdbx_strand_id
1 'polypeptide(L)' 'ELPIFSVQYHPEAGPGPNDASYIFKRFREMIESFK' A
#
# COMPACT_ATOMS: atom_id res chain seq x y z
N GLU A 1 -3.89 12.95 13.16
CA GLU A 1 -4.52 12.40 11.94
C GLU A 1 -4.64 10.89 12.06
N LEU A 2 -5.59 10.27 11.36
CA LEU A 2 -5.76 8.81 11.36
C LEU A 2 -4.86 8.17 10.28
N PRO A 3 -4.28 6.98 10.52
CA PRO A 3 -3.41 6.28 9.57
C PRO A 3 -4.23 5.61 8.46
N ILE A 4 -4.89 6.39 7.61
CA ILE A 4 -5.79 5.88 6.59
C ILE A 4 -5.35 6.34 5.20
N PHE A 5 -5.44 5.44 4.22
CA PHE A 5 -5.24 5.78 2.81
C PHE A 5 -6.02 4.80 1.92
N SER A 6 -6.27 5.20 0.69
CA SER A 6 -6.82 4.36 -0.38
C SER A 6 -6.13 4.68 -1.70
N VAL A 7 -6.20 3.75 -2.64
CA VAL A 7 -5.76 3.96 -4.03
C VAL A 7 -6.85 3.50 -4.98
N GLN A 8 -6.95 4.16 -6.13
CA GLN A 8 -7.96 3.86 -7.14
C GLN A 8 -7.49 2.80 -8.16
N TYR A 9 -6.18 2.66 -8.34
CA TYR A 9 -5.56 1.70 -9.26
C TYR A 9 -5.21 0.38 -8.58
N HIS A 10 -4.73 -0.58 -9.36
CA HIS A 10 -4.33 -1.92 -8.92
C HIS A 10 -2.83 -1.97 -8.54
N PRO A 11 -2.46 -1.76 -7.26
CA PRO A 11 -1.07 -1.83 -6.84
C PRO A 11 -0.45 -3.23 -6.95
N GLU A 12 -1.29 -4.27 -7.03
CA GLU A 12 -0.91 -5.66 -7.24
C GLU A 12 -0.42 -5.97 -8.66
N ALA A 13 -0.71 -5.06 -9.61
CA ALA A 13 -0.47 -5.25 -11.03
C ALA A 13 -1.08 -6.58 -11.57
N GLY A 14 -0.59 -7.06 -12.72
CA GLY A 14 -1.03 -8.33 -13.32
C GLY A 14 -2.24 -8.22 -14.24
N PRO A 15 -2.09 -7.81 -15.52
CA PRO A 15 -0.86 -7.32 -16.16
C PRO A 15 -0.56 -5.87 -15.80
N GLY A 16 0.68 -5.42 -15.99
CA GLY A 16 1.07 -4.02 -15.77
C GLY A 16 2.40 -3.84 -15.00
N PRO A 17 2.90 -2.60 -14.87
CA PRO A 17 4.13 -2.30 -14.16
C PRO A 17 3.98 -2.41 -12.63
N ASN A 18 5.06 -2.76 -11.93
CA ASN A 18 5.08 -2.95 -10.47
C ASN A 18 5.42 -1.66 -9.68
N ASP A 19 5.25 -0.50 -10.31
CA ASP A 19 5.63 0.81 -9.75
C ASP A 19 4.91 1.15 -8.44
N ALA A 20 3.72 0.57 -8.25
CA ALA A 20 2.84 0.78 -7.10
C ALA A 20 3.04 -0.23 -5.95
N SER A 21 3.94 -1.21 -6.08
CA SER A 21 4.13 -2.28 -5.09
C SER A 21 4.53 -1.81 -3.69
N TYR A 22 5.12 -0.60 -3.58
CA TYR A 22 5.50 0.01 -2.29
C TYR A 22 4.31 0.26 -1.35
N ILE A 23 3.09 0.33 -1.88
CA ILE A 23 1.86 0.55 -1.09
C ILE A 23 1.66 -0.58 -0.07
N PHE A 24 1.98 -1.82 -0.43
CA PHE A 24 1.90 -2.96 0.48
C PHE A 24 2.92 -2.86 1.61
N LYS A 25 4.13 -2.37 1.32
CA LYS A 25 5.17 -2.12 2.33
C LYS A 25 4.68 -1.04 3.32
N ARG A 26 4.16 0.08 2.80
CA ARG A 26 3.59 1.15 3.62
C ARG A 26 2.44 0.67 4.51
N PHE A 27 1.55 -0.18 3.98
CA PHE A 27 0.46 -0.78 4.77
C PHE A 27 0.99 -1.66 5.91
N ARG A 28 2.02 -2.48 5.65
CA ARG A 28 2.66 -3.31 6.69
C ARG A 28 3.29 -2.45 7.79
N GLU A 29 4.07 -1.44 7.42
CA GLU A 29 4.71 -0.52 8.37
C GLU A 29 3.68 0.16 9.27
N MET A 30 2.53 0.54 8.70
CA MET A 30 1.42 1.12 9.44
C MET A 30 0.85 0.15 10.49
N ILE A 31 0.65 -1.13 10.14
CA ILE A 31 0.22 -2.16 11.09
C ILE A 31 1.28 -2.37 12.19
N GLU A 32 2.56 -2.43 11.83
CA GLU A 32 3.65 -2.62 12.78
C GLU A 32 3.78 -1.46 13.77
N SER A 33 3.57 -0.24 13.31
CA SER A 33 3.59 0.97 14.16
C SER A 33 2.42 1.07 15.15
N PHE A 34 1.35 0.29 14.93
CA PHE A 34 0.17 0.27 15.80
C PHE A 34 0.29 -0.70 16.99
N LYS A 35 1.41 -1.44 17.09
CA LYS A 35 1.68 -2.34 18.23
C LYS A 35 1.90 -1.59 19.53
#